data_AF-A0A6P0YGW5-F1
#
_entry.id   AF-A0A6P0YGW5-F1
#
_cell.length_a   1.000
_cell.length_b   1.000
_cell.length_c   1.000
_cell.angle_alpha   90.00
_cell.angle_beta   90.00
_cell.angle_gamma   90.00
#
_symmetry.space_group_name_H-M   'P 1'
#
loop_
_entity.id
_entity.type
_entity.pdbx_description
1 polymer ?
#
loop_
_entity_poly.entity_id
_entity_poly.type
_entity_poly.pdbx_seq_one_letter_code
_entity_poly.pdbx_strand_id
1 'polypeptide(L)'
;MKILLDECLPKKLKREIINHQVITVPEQGWAGIKNGELLKLASSSFDAFITIDQNLTSQQNLQQIDLIIIVFVHTIFLFWLPLLIEPICSLFYHPFDWPWQL
;
A
#
# COMPACT_ATOMS: atom_id res chain seq x y z
N MET A 1 0.24 -5.93 9.02
CA MET A 1 0.66 -5.64 7.64
C MET A 1 1.57 -4.42 7.60
N LYS A 2 2.54 -4.46 6.70
CA LYS A 2 3.45 -3.37 6.34
C LYS A 2 2.98 -2.74 5.03
N ILE A 3 2.60 -1.47 5.10
CA ILE A 3 1.93 -0.75 4.03
C ILE A 3 2.85 0.34 3.51
N LEU A 4 3.05 0.38 2.20
CA LEU A 4 3.77 1.44 1.51
C LEU A 4 2.76 2.50 1.00
N LEU A 5 2.95 3.75 1.41
CA LEU A 5 2.20 4.91 0.92
C LEU A 5 3.01 5.61 -0.17
N ASP A 6 2.39 5.80 -1.33
CA ASP A 6 2.98 6.54 -2.43
C ASP A 6 3.28 8.01 -2.09
N GLU A 7 4.23 8.62 -2.79
CA GLU A 7 4.61 10.02 -2.62
C GLU A 7 3.53 10.99 -3.09
N CYS A 8 2.64 10.54 -3.98
CA CYS A 8 1.44 11.25 -4.40
C CYS A 8 0.40 11.43 -3.27
N LEU A 9 0.52 10.70 -2.16
CA LEU A 9 -0.43 10.75 -1.06
C LEU A 9 -0.01 11.73 0.04
N PRO A 10 -0.97 12.39 0.71
CA PRO A 10 -0.67 13.24 1.85
C PRO A 10 -0.02 12.42 2.98
N LYS A 11 1.17 12.83 3.45
CA LYS A 11 1.88 12.16 4.56
C LYS A 11 1.03 11.98 5.83
N LYS A 12 0.05 12.87 6.07
CA LYS A 12 -0.90 12.77 7.19
C LYS A 12 -1.73 11.48 7.18
N LEU A 13 -1.98 10.90 6.00
CA LEU A 13 -2.74 9.66 5.84
C LEU A 13 -2.11 8.47 6.56
N LYS A 14 -0.79 8.50 6.75
CA LYS A 14 -0.06 7.54 7.59
C LYS A 14 -0.63 7.44 9.01
N ARG A 15 -1.13 8.56 9.56
CA ARG A 15 -1.69 8.62 10.92
C ARG A 15 -3.13 8.09 11.00
N GLU A 16 -3.81 8.06 9.87
CA GLU A 16 -5.21 7.63 9.73
C GLU A 16 -5.31 6.10 9.62
N ILE A 17 -4.24 5.44 9.17
CA ILE A 17 -4.12 3.99 9.11
C ILE A 17 -3.51 3.50 10.43
N ILE A 18 -4.37 3.16 11.37
CA ILE A 18 -3.98 2.58 12.66
C ILE A 18 -3.74 1.06 12.51
N ASN A 19 -3.06 0.44 13.48
CA ASN A 19 -2.80 -1.01 13.55
C ASN A 19 -1.88 -1.63 12.47
N HIS A 20 -1.40 -0.83 11.52
CA HIS A 20 -0.47 -1.27 10.47
C HIS A 20 0.85 -0.52 10.53
N GLN A 21 1.94 -1.15 10.08
CA GLN A 21 3.22 -0.47 9.92
C GLN A 21 3.21 0.29 8.59
N VAL A 22 2.96 1.59 8.65
CA VAL A 22 2.86 2.42 7.44
C VAL A 22 4.13 3.21 7.21
N ILE A 23 4.69 3.11 6.01
CA ILE A 23 5.90 3.81 5.58
C ILE A 23 5.61 4.50 4.25
N THR A 24 6.06 5.74 4.08
CA THR A 24 5.92 6.45 2.80
C THR A 24 7.11 6.19 1.88
N VAL A 25 6.91 6.25 0.56
CA VAL A 25 7.99 6.14 -0.44
C VAL A 25 9.18 7.07 -0.12
N PRO A 26 8.99 8.36 0.23
CA PRO A 26 10.10 9.22 0.63
C PRO A 26 10.80 8.81 1.93
N GLU A 27 10.07 8.29 2.94
CA GLU A 27 10.67 7.78 4.18
C GLU A 27 11.56 6.56 3.93
N GLN A 28 11.27 5.79 2.89
CA GLN A 28 12.08 4.64 2.49
C GLN A 28 13.26 5.03 1.58
N GLY A 29 13.42 6.32 1.29
CA GLY A 29 14.47 6.82 0.39
C GLY A 29 14.23 6.48 -1.08
N TRP A 30 12.99 6.14 -1.45
CA TRP A 30 12.62 5.67 -2.79
C TRP A 30 11.97 6.75 -3.66
N ALA A 31 12.04 8.02 -3.25
CA ALA A 31 11.49 9.14 -4.02
C ALA A 31 12.10 9.18 -5.44
N GLY A 32 11.24 9.31 -6.45
CA GLY A 32 11.65 9.36 -7.87
C GLY A 32 12.04 8.02 -8.51
N ILE A 33 11.95 6.89 -7.80
CA ILE A 33 12.07 5.56 -8.41
C ILE A 33 10.89 5.34 -9.37
N LYS A 34 11.15 4.79 -10.55
CA LYS A 34 10.10 4.52 -11.54
C LYS A 34 9.11 3.47 -11.03
N ASN A 35 7.83 3.66 -11.32
CA ASN A 35 6.71 2.79 -10.94
C ASN A 35 6.99 1.28 -11.04
N GLY A 36 7.66 0.80 -12.10
CA GLY A 36 7.93 -0.64 -12.28
C GLY A 36 9.05 -1.21 -11.44
N GLU A 37 10.02 -0.37 -11.08
CA GLU A 37 11.06 -0.74 -10.12
C GLU A 37 10.52 -0.60 -8.70
N LEU A 38 9.73 0.45 -8.44
CA LEU A 38 9.07 0.67 -7.16
C LEU A 38 8.18 -0.49 -6.77
N LEU A 39 7.35 -1.00 -7.69
CA LEU A 39 6.47 -2.15 -7.40
C LEU A 39 7.25 -3.44 -7.11
N LYS A 40 8.39 -3.67 -7.76
CA LYS A 40 9.27 -4.81 -7.46
C LYS A 40 9.93 -4.70 -6.08
N LEU A 41 10.38 -3.49 -5.73
CA LEU A 41 10.93 -3.22 -4.41
C LEU A 41 9.84 -3.37 -3.33
N ALA A 42 8.65 -2.85 -3.60
CA ALA A 42 7.51 -2.93 -2.70
C ALA A 42 7.09 -4.38 -2.44
N SER A 43 6.93 -5.19 -3.49
CA SER A 43 6.50 -6.60 -3.36
C SER A 43 7.48 -7.47 -2.57
N SER A 44 8.75 -7.07 -2.47
CA SER A 44 9.73 -7.81 -1.67
C SER A 44 9.64 -7.54 -0.16
N SER A 45 8.99 -6.45 0.24
CA SER A 45 9.21 -5.83 1.55
C SER A 45 7.92 -5.29 2.20
N PHE A 46 6.79 -5.32 1.51
CA PHE A 46 5.52 -4.75 1.91
C PHE A 46 4.37 -5.68 1.51
N ASP A 47 3.31 -5.68 2.31
CA ASP A 47 2.09 -6.45 2.05
C ASP A 47 1.14 -5.69 1.13
N ALA A 48 1.13 -4.36 1.24
CA ALA A 48 0.26 -3.50 0.45
C ALA A 48 0.93 -2.21 0.01
N PHE A 49 0.51 -1.69 -1.13
CA PHE A 49 0.90 -0.41 -1.69
C PHE A 49 -0.35 0.41 -2.01
N ILE A 50 -0.41 1.64 -1.50
CA ILE A 50 -1.54 2.54 -1.68
C ILE A 50 -1.09 3.73 -2.53
N THR A 51 -1.85 4.03 -3.58
CA THR A 51 -1.57 5.13 -4.51
C THR A 51 -2.87 5.77 -5.05
N ILE A 52 -2.74 6.95 -5.64
CA ILE A 52 -3.77 7.59 -6.49
C ILE A 52 -3.37 7.59 -7.97
N ASP A 53 -2.19 7.07 -8.32
CA ASP A 53 -1.70 7.00 -9.70
C ASP A 53 -2.32 5.80 -10.43
N GLN A 54 -3.29 6.07 -11.29
CA GLN A 54 -3.98 5.07 -12.12
C GLN A 54 -3.12 4.59 -13.31
N ASN A 55 -1.99 5.23 -13.58
CA ASN A 55 -1.10 4.77 -14.64
C ASN A 55 -0.35 3.49 -14.24
N LEU A 56 -0.21 3.22 -12.94
CA LEU A 56 0.41 1.99 -12.40
C LEU A 56 -0.32 0.72 -12.86
N THR A 57 -1.66 0.74 -12.90
CA THR A 57 -2.47 -0.40 -13.37
C THR A 57 -2.46 -0.59 -14.87
N SER A 58 -2.07 0.44 -15.63
CA SER A 58 -2.17 0.45 -17.09
C SER A 58 -0.87 0.03 -17.78
N GLN A 59 0.28 0.13 -17.10
CA GLN A 59 1.61 -0.06 -17.71
C GLN A 59 2.33 -1.35 -17.31
N GLN A 60 1.80 -2.16 -16.38
CA GLN A 60 2.52 -3.32 -15.85
C GLN A 60 1.66 -4.58 -15.78
N ASN A 61 2.31 -5.72 -15.98
CA ASN A 61 1.69 -7.02 -15.80
C ASN A 61 1.61 -7.33 -14.29
N LEU A 62 0.62 -6.75 -13.62
CA LEU A 62 0.43 -6.83 -12.16
C LEU A 62 0.10 -8.24 -11.66
N GLN A 63 -0.22 -9.18 -12.58
CA GLN A 63 -0.62 -10.55 -12.25
C GLN A 63 0.48 -11.40 -11.58
N GLN A 64 1.74 -10.95 -11.59
CA GLN A 64 2.88 -11.67 -11.00
C GLN A 64 3.44 -11.02 -9.74
N ILE A 65 2.79 -9.98 -9.21
CA ILE A 65 3.28 -9.23 -8.06
C ILE A 65 2.52 -9.69 -6.81
N ASP A 66 3.25 -10.28 -5.87
CA ASP A 66 2.72 -10.63 -4.54
C ASP A 66 2.67 -9.37 -3.65
N LEU A 67 1.77 -8.46 -4.00
CA LEU A 67 1.58 -7.17 -3.36
C LEU A 67 0.14 -6.70 -3.57
N ILE A 68 -0.57 -6.36 -2.49
CA ILE A 68 -1.91 -5.79 -2.59
C ILE A 68 -1.79 -4.33 -3.06
N ILE A 69 -2.33 -4.01 -4.23
CA ILE A 69 -2.30 -2.66 -4.78
C ILE A 69 -3.67 -2.01 -4.62
N ILE A 70 -3.73 -0.93 -3.83
CA ILE A 70 -4.94 -0.14 -3.61
C ILE A 70 -4.81 1.18 -4.36
N VAL A 71 -5.62 1.37 -5.40
CA VAL A 71 -5.64 2.60 -6.19
C VAL A 71 -6.90 3.39 -5.88
N PHE A 72 -6.75 4.60 -5.35
CA PHE A 72 -7.85 5.52 -5.15
C PHE A 72 -8.03 6.41 -6.39
N VAL A 73 -9.15 6.23 -7.09
CA VAL A 73 -9.48 6.98 -8.33
C VAL A 73 -9.79 8.46 -8.05
N HIS A 74 -10.09 8.80 -6.79
CA HIS A 74 -10.41 10.16 -6.39
C HIS A 74 -9.90 10.46 -4.97
N THR A 75 -9.35 11.65 -4.77
CA THR A 75 -8.79 12.08 -3.48
C THR A 75 -9.85 12.18 -2.37
N ILE A 76 -11.13 12.35 -2.72
CA ILE A 76 -12.22 12.34 -1.74
C ILE A 76 -12.38 10.99 -1.03
N PHE A 77 -11.94 9.89 -1.66
CA PHE A 77 -11.98 8.57 -1.04
C PHE A 77 -10.96 8.40 0.09
N LEU A 78 -9.94 9.26 0.15
CA LEU A 78 -8.96 9.26 1.24
C LEU A 78 -9.59 9.59 2.59
N PHE A 79 -10.75 10.27 2.62
CA PHE A 79 -11.51 10.51 3.86
C PHE A 79 -12.12 9.24 4.45
N TRP A 80 -12.41 8.24 3.61
CA TRP A 80 -13.01 6.98 4.04
C TRP A 80 -11.97 5.90 4.36
N LEU A 81 -10.70 6.25 4.22
CA LEU A 81 -9.59 5.31 4.30
C LEU A 81 -9.51 4.56 5.64
N PRO A 82 -9.71 5.20 6.82
CA PRO A 82 -9.75 4.48 8.09
C PRO A 82 -10.85 3.41 8.16
N LEU A 83 -11.99 3.67 7.52
CA LEU A 83 -13.15 2.78 7.54
C LEU A 83 -13.04 1.63 6.53
N LEU A 84 -12.26 1.82 5.47
CA LEU A 84 -12.10 0.84 4.39
C LEU A 84 -10.87 -0.04 4.56
N ILE A 85 -9.80 0.47 5.17
CA ILE A 85 -8.52 -0.26 5.23
C ILE A 85 -8.64 -1.56 6.03
N GLU A 86 -9.25 -1.52 7.21
CA GLU A 86 -9.41 -2.69 8.08
C GLU A 86 -10.21 -3.83 7.42
N PRO A 87 -11.42 -3.61 6.87
CA PRO A 87 -12.16 -4.67 6.20
C PRO A 87 -11.43 -5.18 4.96
N ILE A 88 -10.80 -4.31 4.17
CA ILE A 88 -10.03 -4.74 2.98
C ILE A 88 -8.87 -5.63 3.41
N CYS A 89 -8.06 -5.18 4.38
CA CYS A 89 -6.96 -5.98 4.92
C CYS A 89 -7.46 -7.33 5.44
N SER A 90 -8.58 -7.37 6.16
CA SER A 90 -9.16 -8.62 6.68
C SER A 90 -9.67 -9.59 5.61
N LEU A 91 -10.03 -9.11 4.41
CA LEU A 91 -10.42 -9.97 3.28
C LEU A 91 -9.22 -10.66 2.63
N PHE A 92 -8.03 -10.08 2.74
CA PHE A 92 -6.79 -10.62 2.19
C PHE A 92 -5.89 -11.27 3.24
N TYR A 93 -6.23 -11.16 4.52
CA TYR A 93 -5.50 -11.74 5.66
C TYR A 93 -6.47 -12.47 6.60
N HIS A 94 -6.38 -13.80 6.66
CA HIS A 94 -7.03 -14.56 7.74
C HIS A 94 -6.24 -14.38 9.04
N PRO A 95 -6.90 -14.27 10.21
CA PRO A 95 -6.24 -14.06 11.50
C PRO A 95 -5.37 -15.24 11.99
N PHE A 96 -5.17 -16.28 11.16
CA PHE A 96 -4.49 -17.53 11.53
C PHE A 96 -3.13 -17.75 10.85
N ASP A 97 -2.67 -16.84 9.98
CA ASP A 97 -1.50 -17.06 9.11
C ASP A 97 -0.20 -16.36 9.55
N TRP A 98 -0.03 -15.98 10.83
CA TRP A 98 1.23 -15.37 11.31
C TRP A 98 2.06 -16.30 12.21
N PRO A 99 3.36 -16.54 11.91
CA PRO A 99 4.20 -17.47 12.65
C PRO A 99 4.93 -16.86 13.87
N TRP A 100 4.52 -15.68 14.37
CA TRP A 100 5.16 -15.06 15.54
C TRP A 100 4.20 -14.91 16.73
N GLN A 101 3.49 -15.98 17.07
CA GLN A 101 3.04 -16.18 18.44
C GLN A 101 4.11 -16.98 19.19
N LEU A 102 5.06 -16.24 19.78
CA LEU A 102 5.85 -16.66 20.94
C LEU A 102 5.58 -15.66 22.07
#